data_AF-A0A5A7MW62-F1
#
_entry.id   AF-A0A5A7MW62-F1
#
_cell.length_a   1.000
_cell.length_b   1.000
_cell.length_c   1.000
_cell.angle_alpha   90.00
_cell.angle_beta   90.00
_cell.angle_gamma   90.00
#
_symmetry.space_group_name_H-M   'P 1'
#
loop_
_entity.id
_entity.type
_entity.pdbx_description
1 polymer ?
#
loop_
_entity_poly.entity_id
_entity_poly.type
_entity_poly.pdbx_seq_one_letter_code
_entity_poly.pdbx_strand_id
1 'polypeptide(L)' 'MADLISKGEAEGARVVVDGRGYSLQGYEGGFWMGGTLLDGVTKDMTVYREEIFGPVLSVLRAKNYDEAVG' A
#
# COMPACT_ATOMS: atom_id res chain seq x y z
N MET A 1 -3.92 -1.66 -9.28
CA MET A 1 -3.61 -0.94 -8.02
C MET A 1 -4.43 -1.45 -6.84
N ALA A 2 -5.76 -1.42 -6.91
CA ALA A 2 -6.62 -1.95 -5.83
C ALA A 2 -6.32 -3.42 -5.48
N ASP A 3 -6.02 -4.26 -6.48
CA ASP A 3 -5.69 -5.68 -6.26
C ASP A 3 -4.39 -5.88 -5.48
N LEU A 4 -3.37 -5.03 -5.69
CA LEU A 4 -2.11 -5.10 -4.95
C LEU A 4 -2.33 -4.74 -3.47
N ILE A 5 -3.17 -3.74 -3.19
CA ILE A 5 -3.57 -3.38 -1.82
C ILE A 5 -4.29 -4.57 -1.15
N SER A 6 -5.26 -5.18 -1.84
CA SER A 6 -5.98 -6.35 -1.33
C SER A 6 -5.06 -7.55 -1.11
N LYS A 7 -4.05 -7.74 -1.96
CA LYS A 7 -3.07 -8.81 -1.81
C LYS A 7 -2.15 -8.57 -0.61
N GLY A 8 -1.67 -7.34 -0.41
CA GLY A 8 -0.89 -6.98 0.78
C GLY A 8 -1.68 -7.21 2.07
N GLU A 9 -2.96 -6.82 2.07
CA GLU A 9 -3.89 -7.08 3.19
C GLU A 9 -4.03 -8.58 3.49
N ALA A 10 -4.21 -9.41 2.45
CA ALA A 10 -4.30 -10.86 2.58
C ALA A 10 -2.97 -11.52 3.03
N GLU A 11 -1.83 -10.93 2.68
CA GLU A 11 -0.49 -11.39 3.08
C GLU A 11 -0.14 -10.95 4.53
N GLY A 12 -0.98 -10.12 5.16
CA GLY A 12 -0.86 -9.73 6.57
C GLY A 12 -0.44 -8.28 6.81
N ALA A 13 -0.31 -7.46 5.77
CA ALA A 13 -0.16 -6.01 5.94
C ALA A 13 -1.46 -5.40 6.47
N ARG A 14 -1.35 -4.39 7.32
CA ARG A 14 -2.50 -3.64 7.81
C ARG A 14 -2.78 -2.46 6.90
N VAL A 15 -3.97 -2.39 6.34
CA VAL A 15 -4.47 -1.17 5.67
C VAL A 15 -4.86 -0.15 6.73
N VAL A 16 -4.02 0.86 6.97
CA VAL A 16 -4.25 1.90 7.98
C VAL A 16 -5.12 3.03 7.41
N VAL A 17 -4.90 3.36 6.13
CA VAL A 17 -5.71 4.30 5.36
C VAL A 17 -6.03 3.61 4.05
N ASP A 18 -7.31 3.57 3.66
CA ASP A 18 -7.77 2.91 2.44
C ASP A 18 -8.27 3.94 1.42
N GLY A 19 -7.55 4.08 0.30
CA GLY A 19 -7.88 5.00 -0.77
C GLY A 19 -8.75 4.41 -1.89
N ARG A 20 -9.12 3.12 -1.84
CA ARG A 20 -9.80 2.39 -2.95
C ARG A 20 -11.21 2.91 -3.25
N GLY A 21 -11.86 3.59 -2.31
CA GLY A 21 -13.22 4.14 -2.45
C GLY A 21 -13.30 5.65 -2.68
N TYR A 22 -12.17 6.32 -2.94
CA TYR A 22 -12.14 7.77 -3.08
C TYR A 22 -12.83 8.22 -4.38
N SER A 23 -13.81 9.11 -4.24
CA SER A 23 -14.50 9.75 -5.36
C SER A 23 -14.50 11.27 -5.18
N LEU A 24 -14.24 12.02 -6.25
CA LEU A 24 -14.33 13.48 -6.24
C LEU A 24 -15.68 13.92 -6.80
N GLN A 25 -16.39 14.77 -6.06
CA GLN A 25 -17.70 15.28 -6.48
C GLN A 25 -17.61 15.97 -7.85
N GLY A 26 -18.51 15.62 -8.77
CA GLY A 26 -18.53 16.11 -10.14
C GLY A 26 -17.57 15.39 -11.10
N TYR A 27 -16.82 14.39 -10.60
CA TYR A 27 -15.90 13.55 -11.37
C TYR A 27 -16.07 12.05 -11.06
N GLU A 28 -17.28 11.62 -10.71
CA GLU A 28 -17.59 10.27 -10.23
C GLU A 28 -17.28 9.16 -11.26
N GLY A 29 -17.18 9.50 -12.55
CA GLY A 29 -16.80 8.58 -13.63
C GLY A 29 -15.29 8.42 -13.87
N GLY A 30 -14.44 9.06 -13.05
CA GLY A 30 -12.99 9.00 -13.19
C GLY A 30 -12.34 7.82 -12.45
N PHE A 31 -11.13 7.44 -12.86
CA PHE A 31 -10.31 6.42 -12.17
C PHE A 31 -9.49 7.07 -11.05
N TRP A 32 -10.17 7.41 -9.95
CA TRP A 32 -9.52 8.04 -8.81
C TRP A 32 -9.01 7.01 -7.81
N MET A 33 -7.89 7.32 -7.17
CA MET A 33 -7.43 6.60 -5.99
C MET A 33 -6.92 7.60 -4.95
N GLY A 34 -7.44 7.48 -3.73
CA GLY A 34 -6.95 8.23 -2.59
C GLY A 34 -5.63 7.65 -2.06
N GLY A 35 -4.99 8.39 -1.16
CA GLY A 35 -3.80 7.90 -0.46
C GLY A 35 -4.09 6.61 0.31
N THR A 36 -3.22 5.61 0.19
CA THR A 36 -3.30 4.34 0.93
C THR A 36 -2.03 4.15 1.75
N LEU A 37 -2.18 3.72 3.01
CA LEU A 37 -1.06 3.42 3.89
C LEU A 37 -1.13 1.96 4.34
N LEU A 38 -0.12 1.18 3.97
CA LEU A 38 0.08 -0.19 4.42
C LEU A 38 1.12 -0.21 5.55
N ASP A 39 0.74 -0.66 6.73
CA ASP A 39 1.65 -0.86 7.87
C ASP A 39 1.97 -2.34 8.08
N GLY A 40 3.17 -2.63 8.58
CA GLY A 40 3.60 -3.98 8.89
C GLY A 40 3.98 -4.79 7.66
N VAL A 41 4.40 -4.12 6.59
CA VAL A 41 4.86 -4.79 5.37
C VAL A 41 6.17 -5.55 5.67
N THR A 42 6.29 -6.77 5.15
CA THR A 42 7.51 -7.59 5.24
C THR A 42 8.15 -7.77 3.87
N LYS A 43 9.44 -8.14 3.83
CA LYS A 43 10.19 -8.34 2.57
C LYS A 43 9.64 -9.50 1.70
N ASP A 44 8.80 -10.34 2.28
CA ASP A 44 8.19 -11.49 1.59
C ASP A 44 6.86 -11.17 0.89
N MET A 45 6.24 -10.05 1.24
CA MET A 45 4.97 -9.62 0.66
C MET A 45 5.15 -9.14 -0.77
N THR A 46 4.13 -9.37 -1.59
CA THR A 46 4.07 -8.88 -2.97
C THR A 46 4.16 -7.36 -3.01
N VAL A 47 3.50 -6.66 -2.09
CA VAL A 47 3.49 -5.18 -2.02
C VAL A 47 4.86 -4.57 -1.67
N TYR A 48 5.84 -5.39 -1.26
CA TYR A 48 7.23 -4.98 -1.11
C TYR A 48 8.06 -5.21 -2.39
N ARG A 49 7.73 -6.25 -3.14
CA ARG A 49 8.51 -6.71 -4.31
C ARG A 49 8.04 -6.10 -5.62
N GLU A 50 6.75 -5.78 -5.72
CA GLU A 50 6.11 -5.21 -6.90
C GLU A 50 5.81 -3.72 -6.68
N GLU A 51 6.10 -2.91 -7.70
CA GLU A 51 5.84 -1.48 -7.66
C GLU A 51 4.34 -1.18 -7.83
N ILE A 52 3.77 -0.48 -6.84
CA ILE A 52 2.40 0.03 -6.92
C ILE A 52 2.45 1.45 -7.49
N PHE A 53 2.14 1.60 -8.79
CA PHE A 53 2.06 2.90 -9.46
C PHE A 53 0.84 3.73 -9.01
N GLY A 54 0.93 4.32 -7.82
CA GLY A 54 -0.02 5.32 -7.32
C GLY A 54 0.26 5.71 -5.87
N PRO A 55 -0.66 6.42 -5.20
CA PRO A 55 -0.42 7.05 -3.89
C PRO A 55 -0.49 6.04 -2.75
N VAL A 56 0.33 4.99 -2.79
CA VAL A 56 0.40 3.92 -1.79
C VAL A 56 1.76 3.95 -1.10
N LEU A 57 1.75 4.07 0.23
CA LEU A 57 2.95 4.04 1.06
C LEU A 57 2.99 2.73 1.87
N SER A 58 4.10 2.01 1.77
CA SER A 58 4.37 0.80 2.55
C SER A 58 5.34 1.10 3.69
N VAL A 59 4.97 0.75 4.92
CA VAL A 59 5.79 0.91 6.14
C VAL A 59 6.31 -0.44 6.60
N LEU A 60 7.64 -0.53 6.67
CA LEU A 60 8.37 -1.69 7.15
C LEU A 60 9.07 -1.39 8.47
N ARG A 61 9.29 -2.42 9.29
CA ARG A 61 10.05 -2.32 10.54
C ARG A 61 11.39 -3.05 10.37
N ALA A 62 12.49 -2.35 10.63
CA ALA A 62 13.83 -2.93 10.74
C ALA A 62 14.34 -2.75 12.18
N LYS A 63 15.09 -3.71 12.70
CA LYS A 63 15.59 -3.67 14.09
C LYS A 63 16.81 -2.78 14.25
N ASN A 64 17.57 -2.58 13.19
CA ASN A 64 18.78 -1.76 13.18
C ASN A 64 19.05 -1.20 11.77
N TYR A 65 20.07 -0.34 11.68
CA TYR A 65 20.47 0.31 10.44
C TYR A 65 20.90 -0.70 9.37
N ASP A 66 21.69 -1.70 9.73
CA ASP A 66 22.21 -2.69 8.77
C ASP A 66 21.09 -3.49 8.10
N GLU A 67 20.03 -3.85 8.86
CA GLU A 67 18.84 -4.52 8.35
C GLU A 67 18.00 -3.61 7.42
N ALA A 68 18.00 -2.31 7.68
CA ALA A 68 17.28 -1.31 6.87
C ALA A 68 17.99 -1.01 5.55
N VAL A 69 19.33 -1.07 5.53
CA VAL A 69 20.15 -0.83 4.33
C VAL A 69 20.24 -2.06 3.42
N GLY A 70 20.19 -3.27 4.00
CA GLY A 70 20.26 -4.54 3.26
C GLY A 70 18.94 -4.98 2.64
#